data_AF-A0A968P4U5-F1
#
_entry.id   AF-A0A968P4U5-F1
#
_cell.length_a   1.000
_cell.length_b   1.000
_cell.length_c   1.000
_cell.angle_alpha   90.00
_cell.angle_beta   90.00
_cell.angle_gamma   90.00
#
_symmetry.space_group_name_H-M   'P 1'
#
loop_
_entity.id
_entity.type
_entity.pdbx_description
1 polymer ?
#
loop_
_entity_poly.entity_id
_entity_poly.type
_entity_poly.pdbx_seq_one_letter_code
_entity_poly.pdbx_strand_id
1 'polypeptide(L)'
;MISEKTIEWARWHAGLIELKDEGVPSMADCLWNKSELSARLPLVGANVIQLFETINFEFNGPTPSEVIKKEHFLPRALVYAIAEILSMLRIYREGEDDPALVSLLAHVLRQLETAWCAVLAGDIDDITEHLEQECLA
;
A
#
# COMPACT_ATOMS: atom_id res chain seq x y z
N MET A 1 5.60 -2.91 17.47
CA MET A 1 6.19 -4.09 16.80
C MET A 1 5.18 -4.58 15.79
N ILE A 2 5.61 -4.76 14.54
CA ILE A 2 4.74 -5.24 13.46
C ILE A 2 4.26 -6.67 13.76
N SER A 3 2.96 -6.92 13.63
CA SER A 3 2.38 -8.24 13.85
C SER A 3 2.61 -9.18 12.66
N GLU A 4 2.62 -10.50 12.92
CA GLU A 4 2.73 -11.50 11.85
C GLU A 4 1.57 -11.38 10.85
N LYS A 5 0.36 -11.09 11.33
CA LYS A 5 -0.83 -10.86 10.50
C LYS A 5 -0.61 -9.71 9.51
N THR A 6 -0.04 -8.58 9.96
CA THR A 6 0.28 -7.45 9.08
C THR A 6 1.31 -7.83 8.01
N ILE A 7 2.32 -8.63 8.37
CA ILE A 7 3.32 -9.12 7.42
C ILE A 7 2.68 -10.06 6.40
N GLU A 8 1.81 -10.97 6.83
CA GLU A 8 1.07 -11.86 5.93
C GLU A 8 0.15 -11.07 4.99
N TRP A 9 -0.56 -10.07 5.50
CA TRP A 9 -1.43 -9.21 4.70
C TRP A 9 -0.65 -8.46 3.61
N ALA A 10 0.52 -7.89 3.95
CA ALA A 10 1.42 -7.30 2.97
C ALA A 10 1.91 -8.31 1.92
N ARG A 11 2.31 -9.52 2.36
CA ARG A 11 2.79 -10.57 1.46
C ARG A 11 1.71 -11.09 0.53
N TRP A 12 0.46 -11.10 0.97
CA TRP A 12 -0.69 -11.45 0.13
C TRP A 12 -0.95 -10.40 -0.95
N HIS A 13 -0.98 -9.10 -0.60
CA HIS A 13 -1.05 -8.04 -1.62
C HIS A 13 0.10 -8.13 -2.63
N ALA A 14 1.29 -8.52 -2.17
CA ALA A 14 2.46 -8.75 -3.01
C ALA A 14 2.41 -10.04 -3.86
N GLY A 15 1.37 -10.88 -3.73
CA GLY A 15 1.25 -12.15 -4.45
C GLY A 15 2.27 -13.22 -4.01
N LEU A 16 2.87 -13.06 -2.83
CA LEU A 16 3.90 -13.96 -2.30
C LEU A 16 3.32 -15.12 -1.49
N ILE A 17 2.07 -15.00 -1.05
CA ILE A 17 1.30 -16.04 -0.37
C ILE A 17 -0.18 -15.94 -0.79
N GLU A 18 -0.91 -17.02 -0.60
CA GLU A 18 -2.38 -17.04 -0.72
C GLU A 18 -3.01 -16.93 0.68
N LEU A 19 -3.99 -16.04 0.82
CA LEU A 19 -4.86 -15.99 1.99
C LEU A 19 -6.26 -16.46 1.62
N LYS A 20 -6.91 -17.20 2.51
CA LYS A 20 -8.29 -17.64 2.32
C LYS A 20 -9.23 -16.52 2.76
N ASP A 21 -10.06 -16.06 1.82
CA ASP A 21 -11.31 -15.35 2.09
C ASP A 21 -11.18 -13.92 2.64
N GLU A 22 -10.49 -13.04 1.89
CA GLU A 22 -10.31 -11.62 2.25
C GLU A 22 -11.48 -10.70 1.81
N GLY A 23 -12.49 -11.21 1.08
CA GLY A 23 -13.62 -10.43 0.55
C GLY A 23 -13.27 -9.38 -0.52
N VAL A 24 -12.02 -8.91 -0.54
CA VAL A 24 -11.37 -8.03 -1.52
C VAL A 24 -10.21 -8.81 -2.16
N PRO A 25 -9.96 -8.68 -3.48
CA PRO A 25 -8.79 -9.32 -4.11
C PRO A 25 -7.48 -8.64 -3.69
N SER A 26 -6.36 -9.37 -3.75
CA SER A 26 -5.03 -8.81 -3.53
C SER A 26 -4.65 -7.80 -4.63
N MET A 27 -3.60 -7.01 -4.41
CA MET A 27 -3.07 -6.12 -5.47
C MET A 27 -2.56 -6.95 -6.65
N ALA A 28 -1.83 -8.03 -6.39
CA ALA A 28 -1.38 -8.95 -7.42
C ALA A 28 -2.54 -9.54 -8.23
N ASP A 29 -3.59 -10.06 -7.57
CA ASP A 29 -4.78 -10.62 -8.24
C ASP A 29 -5.53 -9.58 -9.07
N CYS A 30 -5.63 -8.35 -8.54
CA CYS A 30 -6.24 -7.23 -9.24
C CYS A 30 -5.50 -6.93 -10.55
N LEU A 31 -4.18 -6.86 -10.52
CA LEU A 31 -3.35 -6.55 -11.69
C LEU A 31 -3.36 -7.70 -12.73
N TRP A 32 -3.47 -8.96 -12.31
CA TRP A 32 -3.60 -10.08 -13.24
C TRP A 32 -4.94 -10.12 -13.97
N ASN A 33 -6.02 -9.58 -13.40
CA ASN A 33 -7.35 -9.57 -14.02
C ASN A 33 -7.69 -8.23 -14.71
N LYS A 34 -7.30 -8.12 -15.99
CA LYS A 34 -7.49 -6.88 -16.77
C LYS A 34 -8.94 -6.45 -17.00
N SER A 35 -9.91 -7.38 -17.05
CA SER A 35 -11.28 -7.04 -17.48
C SER A 35 -12.04 -6.15 -16.50
N GLU A 36 -11.60 -6.08 -15.25
CA GLU A 36 -12.24 -5.28 -14.20
C GLU A 36 -11.23 -4.37 -13.47
N LEU A 37 -10.02 -4.21 -14.04
CA LEU A 37 -8.93 -3.51 -13.38
C LEU A 37 -9.30 -2.07 -13.03
N SER A 38 -9.93 -1.32 -13.96
CA SER A 38 -10.32 0.08 -13.73
C SER A 38 -11.32 0.25 -12.57
N ALA A 39 -12.20 -0.73 -12.37
CA ALA A 39 -13.19 -0.70 -11.29
C ALA A 39 -12.62 -1.17 -9.95
N ARG A 40 -11.72 -2.17 -9.97
CA ARG A 40 -11.17 -2.79 -8.76
C ARG A 40 -9.95 -2.08 -8.20
N LEU A 41 -9.11 -1.50 -9.07
CA LEU A 41 -7.84 -0.92 -8.67
C LEU A 41 -7.96 0.18 -7.59
N PRO A 42 -8.96 1.10 -7.63
CA PRO A 42 -9.15 2.07 -6.54
C PRO A 42 -9.49 1.40 -5.21
N LEU A 43 -10.34 0.37 -5.22
CA LEU A 43 -10.77 -0.36 -4.02
C LEU A 43 -9.60 -1.12 -3.40
N VAL A 44 -8.80 -1.79 -4.23
CA VAL A 44 -7.63 -2.54 -3.79
C VAL A 44 -6.51 -1.60 -3.35
N GLY A 45 -6.33 -0.46 -4.03
CA GLY A 45 -5.43 0.61 -3.59
C GLY A 45 -5.79 1.14 -2.21
N ALA A 46 -7.06 1.43 -1.95
CA ALA A 46 -7.54 1.84 -0.63
C ALA A 46 -7.30 0.76 0.44
N ASN A 47 -7.44 -0.53 0.10
CA ASN A 47 -7.15 -1.62 1.02
C ASN A 47 -5.65 -1.72 1.36
N VAL A 48 -4.75 -1.44 0.40
CA VAL A 48 -3.30 -1.32 0.69
C VAL A 48 -2.99 -0.08 1.55
N ILE A 49 -3.73 1.03 1.39
CA ILE A 49 -3.60 2.20 2.27
C ILE A 49 -3.99 1.84 3.71
N GLN A 50 -5.05 1.06 3.92
CA GLN A 50 -5.43 0.55 5.25
C GLN A 50 -4.35 -0.35 5.85
N LEU A 51 -3.69 -1.17 5.04
CA LEU A 51 -2.50 -1.91 5.46
C LEU A 51 -1.40 -0.95 5.93
N PHE A 52 -1.14 0.15 5.21
CA PHE A 52 -0.17 1.16 5.64
C PHE A 52 -0.57 1.87 6.93
N GLU A 53 -1.85 2.18 7.14
CA GLU A 53 -2.33 2.73 8.43
C GLU A 53 -2.07 1.74 9.58
N THR A 54 -2.33 0.46 9.35
CA THR A 54 -2.05 -0.60 10.32
C THR A 54 -0.55 -0.68 10.63
N ILE A 55 0.30 -0.64 9.60
CA ILE A 55 1.75 -0.61 9.78
C ILE A 55 2.19 0.64 10.53
N ASN A 56 1.65 1.82 10.19
CA ASN A 56 1.96 3.08 10.85
C ASN A 56 1.64 3.00 12.35
N PHE A 57 0.45 2.49 12.67
CA PHE A 57 0.03 2.28 14.06
C PHE A 57 0.96 1.30 14.80
N GLU A 58 1.29 0.17 14.21
CA GLU A 58 2.14 -0.85 14.84
C GLU A 58 3.62 -0.46 14.96
N PHE A 59 4.10 0.38 14.04
CA PHE A 59 5.50 0.81 13.94
C PHE A 59 5.77 2.11 14.70
N ASN A 60 4.95 3.12 14.46
CA ASN A 60 5.09 4.48 15.00
C ASN A 60 4.15 4.76 16.17
N GLY A 61 3.26 3.83 16.53
CA GLY A 61 2.32 3.98 17.64
C GLY A 61 0.98 4.61 17.23
N PRO A 62 0.05 4.75 18.18
CA PRO A 62 -1.30 5.24 17.93
C PRO A 62 -1.38 6.71 17.52
N THR A 63 -0.34 7.49 17.86
CA THR A 63 -0.22 8.91 17.53
C THR A 63 1.25 9.17 17.14
N PRO A 64 1.64 8.78 15.92
CA PRO A 64 3.00 8.89 15.39
C PRO A 64 3.69 10.24 15.66
N SER A 65 2.96 11.35 15.53
CA SER A 65 3.48 12.70 15.74
C SER A 65 3.99 12.97 17.17
N GLU A 66 3.46 12.24 18.17
CA GLU A 66 3.82 12.39 19.59
C GLU A 66 4.91 11.40 20.05
N VAL A 67 5.31 10.44 19.21
CA VAL A 67 6.25 9.39 19.60
C VAL A 67 7.70 9.90 19.57
N ILE A 68 8.26 10.04 20.78
CA ILE A 68 9.62 10.55 21.00
C ILE A 68 10.71 9.54 20.57
N LYS A 69 10.43 8.23 20.69
CA LYS A 69 11.35 7.16 20.29
C LYS A 69 10.69 6.28 19.24
N LYS A 70 11.06 6.51 17.98
CA LYS A 70 10.57 5.75 16.85
C LYS A 70 11.31 4.41 16.77
N GLU A 71 10.59 3.35 16.40
CA GLU A 71 11.21 2.09 16.04
C GLU A 71 12.05 2.30 14.76
N HIS A 72 13.17 1.61 14.64
CA HIS A 72 14.10 1.80 13.51
C HIS A 72 14.25 0.54 12.66
N PHE A 73 13.70 -0.58 13.11
CA PHE A 73 13.83 -1.86 12.41
C PHE A 73 12.49 -2.34 11.89
N LEU A 74 12.38 -2.42 10.56
CA LEU A 74 11.29 -3.10 9.89
C LEU A 74 11.68 -4.55 9.55
N PRO A 75 10.75 -5.51 9.70
CA PRO A 75 10.98 -6.87 9.24
C PRO A 75 11.28 -6.91 7.73
N ARG A 76 12.33 -7.64 7.33
CA ARG A 76 12.73 -7.74 5.91
C ARG A 76 11.61 -8.26 5.01
N ALA A 77 10.81 -9.21 5.51
CA ALA A 77 9.68 -9.77 4.79
C ALA A 77 8.62 -8.70 4.45
N LEU A 78 8.37 -7.77 5.37
CA LEU A 78 7.47 -6.64 5.15
C LEU A 78 8.05 -5.70 4.09
N VAL A 79 9.30 -5.27 4.27
CA VAL A 79 9.97 -4.34 3.34
C VAL A 79 9.99 -4.92 1.92
N TYR A 80 10.28 -6.21 1.79
CA TYR A 80 10.25 -6.90 0.50
C TYR A 80 8.84 -6.93 -0.11
N ALA A 81 7.81 -7.25 0.66
CA ALA A 81 6.43 -7.26 0.18
C ALA A 81 5.96 -5.89 -0.31
N ILE A 82 6.26 -4.81 0.44
CA ILE A 82 5.92 -3.44 0.02
C ILE A 82 6.67 -3.04 -1.25
N ALA A 83 7.96 -3.35 -1.35
CA ALA A 83 8.74 -3.10 -2.56
C ALA A 83 8.11 -3.82 -3.77
N GLU A 84 7.62 -5.04 -3.59
CA GLU A 84 7.04 -5.83 -4.67
C GLU A 84 5.67 -5.31 -5.12
N ILE A 85 4.82 -4.88 -4.19
CA ILE A 85 3.54 -4.20 -4.51
C ILE A 85 3.79 -2.98 -5.41
N LEU A 86 4.73 -2.11 -5.01
CA LEU A 86 5.05 -0.90 -5.77
C LEU A 86 5.72 -1.22 -7.10
N SER A 87 6.61 -2.22 -7.13
CA SER A 87 7.29 -2.70 -8.34
C SER A 87 6.29 -3.23 -9.37
N MET A 88 5.36 -4.10 -8.95
CA MET A 88 4.31 -4.62 -9.83
C MET A 88 3.48 -3.50 -10.45
N LEU A 89 3.03 -2.53 -9.67
CA LEU A 89 2.26 -1.38 -10.18
C LEU A 89 3.05 -0.59 -11.23
N ARG A 90 4.35 -0.34 -11.00
CA ARG A 90 5.21 0.35 -11.96
C ARG A 90 5.33 -0.43 -13.27
N ILE A 91 5.64 -1.73 -13.19
CA ILE A 91 5.78 -2.62 -14.35
C ILE A 91 4.47 -2.66 -15.15
N TYR A 92 3.33 -2.81 -14.47
CA TYR A 92 2.02 -2.84 -15.12
C TYR A 92 1.68 -1.53 -15.82
N ARG A 93 1.94 -0.39 -15.17
CA ARG A 93 1.76 0.93 -15.78
C ARG A 93 2.62 1.12 -17.02
N GLU A 94 3.88 0.68 -16.98
CA GLU A 94 4.81 0.79 -18.11
C GLU A 94 4.41 -0.10 -19.30
N GLY A 95 3.72 -1.21 -19.04
CA GLY A 95 3.22 -2.14 -20.07
C GLY A 95 1.77 -1.91 -20.50
N GLU A 96 1.13 -0.82 -20.08
CA GLU A 96 -0.26 -0.51 -20.41
C GLU A 96 -0.34 0.60 -21.46
N ASP A 97 -1.23 0.43 -22.44
CA ASP A 97 -1.37 1.34 -23.58
C ASP A 97 -2.62 2.23 -23.45
N ASP A 98 -3.63 1.81 -22.67
CA ASP A 98 -4.84 2.63 -22.44
C ASP A 98 -4.49 3.86 -21.57
N PRO A 99 -4.58 5.09 -22.11
CA PRO A 99 -4.20 6.30 -21.37
C PRO A 99 -5.02 6.52 -20.09
N ALA A 100 -6.29 6.11 -20.07
CA ALA A 100 -7.13 6.26 -18.89
C ALA A 100 -6.65 5.33 -17.77
N LEU A 101 -6.28 4.09 -18.13
CA LEU A 101 -5.77 3.12 -17.19
C LEU A 101 -4.34 3.45 -16.72
N VAL A 102 -3.49 3.95 -17.62
CA VAL A 102 -2.15 4.46 -17.26
C VAL A 102 -2.26 5.60 -16.24
N SER A 103 -3.17 6.55 -16.45
CA SER A 103 -3.42 7.65 -15.52
C SER A 103 -3.89 7.12 -14.16
N LEU A 104 -4.81 6.15 -14.15
CA LEU A 104 -5.31 5.53 -12.92
C LEU A 104 -4.21 4.78 -12.16
N LEU A 105 -3.41 3.97 -12.85
CA LEU A 105 -2.26 3.27 -12.27
C LEU A 105 -1.23 4.25 -11.71
N ALA A 106 -0.95 5.34 -12.42
CA ALA A 106 -0.05 6.39 -11.95
C ALA A 106 -0.58 7.07 -10.69
N HIS A 107 -1.87 7.36 -10.62
CA HIS A 107 -2.51 7.96 -9.46
C HIS A 107 -2.42 7.03 -8.24
N VAL A 108 -2.83 5.77 -8.37
CA VAL A 108 -2.77 4.79 -7.26
C VAL A 108 -1.33 4.55 -6.82
N LEU A 109 -0.39 4.38 -7.76
CA LEU A 109 1.03 4.24 -7.42
C LEU A 109 1.55 5.45 -6.62
N ARG A 110 1.23 6.68 -7.04
CA ARG A 110 1.65 7.89 -6.32
C ARG A 110 1.09 7.89 -4.90
N GLN A 111 -0.20 7.56 -4.72
CA GLN A 111 -0.80 7.48 -3.39
C GLN A 111 -0.08 6.46 -2.49
N LEU A 112 0.21 5.27 -3.02
CA LEU A 112 0.89 4.23 -2.24
C LEU A 112 2.35 4.60 -1.90
N GLU A 113 3.07 5.23 -2.83
CA GLU A 113 4.42 5.73 -2.57
C GLU A 113 4.43 6.83 -1.51
N THR A 114 3.50 7.79 -1.59
CA THR A 114 3.35 8.86 -0.58
C THR A 114 2.97 8.28 0.79
N ALA A 115 2.01 7.36 0.83
CA ALA A 115 1.59 6.70 2.08
C ALA A 115 2.75 5.94 2.73
N TRP A 116 3.54 5.22 1.93
CA TRP A 116 4.70 4.51 2.45
C TRP A 116 5.77 5.46 2.99
N CYS A 117 6.02 6.58 2.31
CA CYS A 117 6.89 7.64 2.82
C CYS A 117 6.39 8.22 4.15
N ALA A 118 5.07 8.43 4.30
CA ALA A 118 4.47 8.89 5.56
C ALA A 118 4.69 7.89 6.71
N VAL A 119 4.52 6.59 6.46
CA VAL A 119 4.85 5.53 7.43
C VAL A 119 6.32 5.62 7.86
N LEU A 120 7.24 5.80 6.91
CA LEU A 120 8.67 5.87 7.22
C LEU A 120 9.08 7.16 7.95
N ALA A 121 8.43 8.28 7.64
CA ALA A 121 8.63 9.54 8.35
C ALA A 121 8.11 9.44 9.80
N GLY A 122 6.98 8.76 9.98
CA GLY A 122 6.38 8.45 11.27
C GLY A 122 5.92 9.69 12.04
N ASP A 123 5.61 10.78 11.35
CA ASP A 123 5.10 12.04 11.90
C ASP A 123 3.67 12.35 11.44
N ILE A 124 3.07 11.44 10.68
CA ILE A 124 1.70 11.54 10.16
C ILE A 124 0.78 10.64 10.98
N ASP A 125 -0.25 11.24 11.59
CA ASP A 125 -1.22 10.53 12.42
C ASP A 125 -2.31 9.82 11.59
N ASP A 126 -2.78 10.48 10.53
CA ASP A 126 -3.78 9.95 9.61
C ASP A 126 -3.22 9.98 8.17
N ILE A 127 -2.96 8.78 7.63
CA ILE A 127 -2.40 8.64 6.27
C ILE A 127 -3.45 9.04 5.23
N THR A 128 -4.72 8.68 5.43
CA THR A 128 -5.78 9.00 4.49
C THR A 128 -5.97 10.51 4.37
N GLU A 129 -6.04 11.23 5.50
CA GLU A 129 -6.10 12.69 5.51
C GLU A 129 -4.86 13.31 4.82
N HIS A 130 -3.67 12.79 5.11
CA HIS A 130 -2.44 13.28 4.49
C HIS A 130 -2.45 13.10 2.96
N LEU A 131 -2.95 11.97 2.46
CA LEU A 131 -3.08 11.73 1.02
C LEU A 131 -4.07 12.68 0.35
N GLU A 132 -5.19 13.00 1.01
CA GLU A 132 -6.14 13.98 0.49
C GLU A 132 -5.49 15.36 0.32
N GLN A 133 -4.60 15.75 1.24
CA GLN A 133 -3.88 17.03 1.16
C GLN A 133 -2.79 17.03 0.07
N GLU A 134 -2.00 15.95 -0.03
CA GLU A 134 -0.84 15.88 -0.94
C GLU A 134 -1.17 15.44 -2.37
N CYS A 135 -2.28 14.73 -2.57
CA CYS A 135 -2.67 14.19 -3.88
C CYS A 135 -3.81 14.97 -4.56
N LEU A 136 -4.49 15.89 -3.86
CA LEU A 136 -5.40 16.87 -4.47
C LEU A 136 -4.72 18.21 -4.81
N ALA A 137 -3.46 18.40 -4.38
CA ALA A 137 -2.57 19.50 -4.78
C ALA A 137 -1.79 19.17 -6.06
#